data_AF-A0AA95GT65-F1
#
_entry.id   AF-A0AA95GT65-F1
#
_cell.length_a   1.000
_cell.length_b   1.000
_cell.length_c   1.000
_cell.angle_alpha   90.00
_cell.angle_beta   90.00
_cell.angle_gamma   90.00
#
_symmetry.space_group_name_H-M   'P 1'
#
loop_
_entity.id
_entity.type
_entity.pdbx_description
1 polymer ?
#
loop_
_entity_poly.entity_id
_entity_poly.type
_entity_poly.pdbx_seq_one_letter_code
_entity_poly.pdbx_strand_id
1 'polypeptide(L)'
;MTKDELVEKVKPFAVEMVNTLASKQHVFNKHLSTIIDCKNEGVPNKLIVEAINLHLNQNTKITLQYFKNLLFRSGYKKQPTASLPKTINEISKSNHRKFGNFDLPETKTFKHNPQSDNELFTKE
;
A
#
# COMPACT_ATOMS: atom_id res chain seq x y z
N MET A 1 0.41 5.23 25.60
CA MET A 1 -0.86 4.50 25.41
C MET A 1 -1.13 3.51 26.53
N THR A 2 -2.32 3.58 27.14
CA THR A 2 -2.88 2.49 27.96
C THR A 2 -3.65 1.49 27.10
N LYS A 3 -4.02 0.33 27.65
CA LYS A 3 -4.73 -0.72 26.91
C LYS A 3 -6.11 -0.26 26.45
N ASP A 4 -6.85 0.45 27.31
CA ASP A 4 -8.20 0.93 26.98
C ASP A 4 -8.17 2.00 25.88
N GLU A 5 -7.22 2.93 25.93
CA GLU A 5 -7.00 3.93 24.87
C GLU A 5 -6.70 3.28 23.52
N LEU A 6 -5.89 2.21 23.51
CA LEU A 6 -5.60 1.44 22.29
C LEU A 6 -6.87 0.81 21.73
N VAL A 7 -7.68 0.18 22.59
CA VAL A 7 -8.93 -0.48 22.20
C VAL A 7 -9.91 0.52 21.60
N GLU A 8 -10.02 1.72 22.16
CA GLU A 8 -10.87 2.77 21.59
C GLU A 8 -10.33 3.32 20.26
N LYS A 9 -9.02 3.57 20.16
CA LYS A 9 -8.41 4.06 18.90
C LYS A 9 -8.61 3.08 17.74
N VAL A 10 -8.51 1.77 17.97
CA VAL A 10 -8.63 0.76 16.89
C VAL A 10 -10.07 0.31 16.60
N LYS A 11 -11.02 0.71 17.45
CA LYS A 11 -12.46 0.41 17.28
C LYS A 11 -13.02 0.80 15.90
N PRO A 12 -12.81 2.03 15.37
CA PRO A 12 -13.34 2.42 14.06
C PRO A 12 -12.84 1.51 12.93
N PHE A 13 -11.56 1.09 12.99
CA PHE A 13 -11.00 0.14 12.03
C PHE A 13 -11.71 -1.22 12.10
N ALA A 14 -11.91 -1.77 13.30
CA ALA A 14 -12.57 -3.06 13.47
C ALA A 14 -14.04 -3.03 13.00
N VAL A 15 -14.76 -1.94 13.29
CA VAL A 15 -16.15 -1.76 12.86
C VAL A 15 -16.26 -1.69 11.34
N GLU A 16 -15.42 -0.90 10.67
CA GLU A 16 -15.42 -0.82 9.21
C GLU A 16 -15.01 -2.15 8.56
N MET A 17 -14.10 -2.91 9.17
CA MET A 17 -13.73 -4.25 8.71
C MET A 17 -14.88 -5.27 8.68
N VAL A 18 -15.93 -5.04 9.47
CA VAL A 18 -17.13 -5.89 9.54
C VAL A 18 -18.22 -5.35 8.61
N ASN A 19 -18.41 -4.04 8.56
CA ASN A 19 -19.57 -3.41 7.93
C ASN A 19 -19.40 -3.09 6.44
N THR A 20 -18.17 -3.11 5.91
CA THR A 20 -17.93 -2.74 4.50
C THR A 20 -17.73 -3.94 3.59
N LEU A 21 -18.35 -3.89 2.40
CA LEU A 21 -18.06 -4.75 1.25
C LEU A 21 -16.67 -4.49 0.65
N ALA A 22 -16.01 -3.41 1.08
CA ALA A 22 -14.67 -3.05 0.64
C ALA A 22 -13.64 -4.10 1.08
N SER A 23 -12.58 -4.23 0.28
CA SER A 23 -11.45 -5.10 0.64
C SER A 23 -10.86 -4.68 1.99
N LYS A 24 -10.53 -5.66 2.84
CA LYS A 24 -9.86 -5.43 4.13
C LYS A 24 -8.58 -4.59 3.99
N GLN A 25 -7.88 -4.67 2.85
CA GLN A 25 -6.73 -3.80 2.56
C GLN A 25 -7.11 -2.33 2.39
N HIS A 26 -8.23 -2.06 1.74
CA HIS A 26 -8.71 -0.69 1.53
C HIS A 26 -9.07 -0.04 2.88
N VAL A 27 -9.83 -0.77 3.70
CA VAL A 27 -10.15 -0.35 5.08
C VAL A 27 -8.88 -0.14 5.89
N PHE A 28 -7.91 -1.06 5.78
CA PHE A 28 -6.63 -0.92 6.48
C PHE A 28 -5.85 0.32 6.06
N ASN A 29 -5.81 0.63 4.76
CA ASN A 29 -5.12 1.83 4.26
C ASN A 29 -5.77 3.12 4.78
N LYS A 30 -7.10 3.14 4.90
CA LYS A 30 -7.85 4.29 5.45
C LYS A 30 -7.49 4.59 6.92
N HIS A 31 -7.23 3.53 7.71
CA HIS A 31 -6.87 3.63 9.13
C HIS A 31 -5.36 3.44 9.39
N LEU A 32 -4.53 3.51 8.35
CA LEU A 32 -3.10 3.24 8.46
C LEU A 32 -2.42 4.22 9.41
N SER A 33 -2.80 5.51 9.39
CA SER A 33 -2.24 6.54 10.27
C SER A 33 -2.40 6.17 11.75
N THR A 34 -3.58 5.75 12.17
CA THR A 34 -3.85 5.31 13.55
C THR A 34 -2.95 4.13 13.96
N ILE A 35 -2.73 3.17 13.06
CA ILE A 35 -1.83 2.04 13.32
C ILE A 35 -0.38 2.49 13.42
N ILE A 36 0.04 3.45 12.60
CA ILE A 36 1.39 4.05 12.67
C ILE A 36 1.57 4.78 14.00
N ASP A 37 0.59 5.55 14.45
CA ASP A 37 0.63 6.28 15.72
C ASP A 37 0.80 5.31 16.90
N CYS A 38 -0.01 4.25 16.96
CA CYS A 38 0.14 3.21 17.98
C CYS A 38 1.56 2.61 17.99
N LYS A 39 2.16 2.43 16.82
CA LYS A 39 3.53 1.89 16.72
C LYS A 39 4.61 2.90 17.11
N ASN A 40 4.41 4.17 16.81
CA ASN A 40 5.30 5.26 17.23
C ASN A 40 5.26 5.43 18.76
N GLU A 41 4.11 5.18 19.39
CA GLU A 41 3.97 5.10 20.85
C GLU A 41 4.56 3.81 21.46
N GLY A 42 5.20 2.96 20.65
CA GLY A 42 5.88 1.74 21.11
C GLY A 42 4.97 0.52 21.27
N VAL A 43 3.72 0.57 20.80
CA VAL A 43 2.80 -0.57 20.94
C VAL A 43 3.20 -1.69 19.98
N PRO A 44 3.43 -2.92 20.47
CA PRO A 44 3.77 -4.06 19.63
C PRO A 44 2.57 -4.50 18.79
N ASN A 45 2.83 -4.96 17.56
CA ASN A 45 1.81 -5.45 16.64
C ASN A 45 0.87 -6.50 17.26
N LYS A 46 1.37 -7.34 18.19
CA LYS A 46 0.55 -8.36 18.87
C LYS A 46 -0.58 -7.72 19.68
N LEU A 47 -0.29 -6.67 20.45
CA LEU A 47 -1.30 -5.97 21.25
C LEU A 47 -2.28 -5.22 20.37
N ILE A 48 -1.83 -4.63 19.26
CA ILE A 48 -2.71 -3.98 18.28
C ILE A 48 -3.71 -5.00 17.71
N VAL A 49 -3.23 -6.18 17.31
CA VAL A 49 -4.08 -7.25 16.77
C VAL A 49 -5.07 -7.77 17.82
N GLU A 50 -4.63 -7.96 19.07
CA GLU A 50 -5.53 -8.35 20.16
C GLU A 50 -6.61 -7.29 20.39
N ALA A 51 -6.25 -6.00 20.42
CA ALA A 51 -7.19 -4.89 20.58
C ALA A 51 -8.22 -4.83 19.44
N ILE A 52 -7.79 -5.06 18.19
CA ILE A 52 -8.70 -5.15 17.04
C ILE A 52 -9.65 -6.35 17.20
N ASN A 53 -9.10 -7.52 17.56
CA ASN A 53 -9.87 -8.76 17.67
C ASN A 53 -10.89 -8.75 18.83
N LEU A 54 -10.78 -7.83 19.80
CA LEU A 54 -11.80 -7.63 20.84
C LEU A 54 -13.12 -7.10 20.26
N HIS A 55 -13.06 -6.34 19.17
CA HIS A 55 -14.23 -5.76 18.50
C HIS A 55 -14.73 -6.62 17.33
N LEU A 56 -14.04 -7.72 17.00
CA LEU A 56 -14.39 -8.62 15.90
C LEU A 56 -15.06 -9.89 16.42
N ASN A 57 -16.05 -10.37 15.67
CA ASN A 57 -16.65 -11.68 15.89
C ASN A 57 -15.62 -12.80 15.71
N GLN A 58 -15.82 -13.95 16.34
CA GLN A 58 -14.86 -15.07 16.28
C GLN A 58 -14.50 -15.49 14.83
N ASN A 59 -15.47 -15.44 13.92
CA ASN A 59 -15.30 -15.81 12.52
C ASN A 59 -14.56 -14.75 11.67
N THR A 60 -14.41 -13.52 12.18
CA THR A 60 -13.80 -12.40 11.45
C THR A 60 -12.47 -11.94 12.04
N LYS A 61 -12.03 -12.57 13.13
CA LYS A 61 -10.74 -12.28 13.78
C LYS A 61 -9.58 -12.40 12.79
N ILE A 62 -8.64 -11.48 12.93
CA ILE A 62 -7.44 -11.44 12.10
C ILE A 62 -6.26 -12.08 12.83
N THR A 63 -5.42 -12.77 12.06
CA THR A 63 -4.16 -13.30 12.59
C THR A 63 -3.08 -12.22 12.57
N LEU A 64 -2.08 -12.38 13.44
CA LEU A 64 -0.91 -11.51 13.44
C LEU A 64 -0.18 -11.52 12.07
N GLN A 65 -0.14 -12.68 11.41
CA GLN A 65 0.46 -12.81 10.09
C GLN A 65 -0.32 -12.00 9.04
N TYR A 66 -1.66 -12.09 9.07
CA TYR A 66 -2.50 -11.32 8.17
C TYR A 66 -2.32 -9.81 8.38
N PHE A 67 -2.28 -9.36 9.63
CA PHE A 67 -1.99 -7.96 9.96
C PHE A 67 -0.62 -7.48 9.46
N LYS A 68 0.44 -8.31 9.59
CA LYS A 68 1.77 -7.99 9.03
C LYS A 68 1.73 -7.86 7.51
N ASN A 69 0.96 -8.71 6.83
CA ASN A 69 0.78 -8.62 5.38
C ASN A 69 0.05 -7.33 4.98
N LEU A 70 -0.99 -6.93 5.72
CA LEU A 70 -1.67 -5.66 5.52
C LEU A 70 -0.72 -4.47 5.66
N LEU A 71 0.09 -4.45 6.73
CA LEU A 71 1.13 -3.43 6.94
C LEU A 71 2.12 -3.37 5.78
N PHE A 72 2.65 -4.53 5.36
CA PHE A 72 3.62 -4.62 4.28
C PHE A 72 3.06 -4.08 2.96
N ARG A 73 1.84 -4.49 2.60
CA ARG A 73 1.15 -4.04 1.37
C ARG A 73 0.78 -2.56 1.39
N SER A 74 0.62 -1.99 2.58
CA SER A 74 0.39 -0.55 2.77
C SER A 74 1.67 0.28 2.58
N GLY A 75 2.81 -0.35 2.29
CA GLY A 75 4.08 0.33 2.17
C GLY A 75 4.66 0.77 3.52
N TYR A 76 4.18 0.23 4.65
CA TYR A 76 4.78 0.48 5.96
C TYR A 76 6.19 -0.13 5.98
N LYS A 77 7.18 0.70 5.70
CA LYS A 77 8.58 0.37 5.92
C LYS A 77 8.81 0.58 7.42
N LYS A 78 9.19 -0.49 8.14
CA LYS A 78 9.85 -0.30 9.43
C LYS A 78 10.99 0.68 9.16
N GLN A 79 10.93 1.88 9.73
CA GLN A 79 12.16 2.64 9.82
C GLN A 79 13.15 1.72 10.56
N PRO A 80 14.35 1.47 10.01
CA PRO A 80 15.38 0.84 10.81
C PRO A 80 15.49 1.71 12.05
N THR A 81 15.31 1.10 13.22
CA THR A 81 15.44 1.78 14.50
C THR A 81 16.74 2.57 14.43
N ALA A 82 16.63 3.90 14.31
CA ALA A 82 17.78 4.76 14.35
C ALA A 82 18.42 4.49 15.71
N SER A 83 19.55 3.81 15.70
CA SER A 83 20.54 3.99 16.74
C SER A 83 20.73 5.51 16.90
N LEU A 84 20.72 5.95 18.17
CA LEU A 84 21.03 7.31 18.59
C LEU A 84 22.19 7.94 17.77
N PRO A 85 22.20 9.28 17.65
CA PRO A 85 22.75 9.98 16.50
C PRO A 85 24.25 9.77 16.40
N LYS A 86 24.69 9.11 15.32
CA LYS A 86 26.04 9.33 14.81
C LYS A 86 25.92 10.41 13.74
N THR A 87 26.30 11.61 14.13
CA THR A 87 26.78 12.65 13.21
C THR A 87 27.64 11.97 12.14
N ILE A 88 27.28 12.12 10.87
CA ILE A 88 28.16 12.30 9.72
C ILE A 88 27.26 12.70 8.54
N ASN A 89 27.55 13.88 8.00
CA ASN A 89 27.04 14.41 6.74
C ASN A 89 27.29 13.42 5.59
N GLU A 90 26.33 13.22 4.69
CA GLU A 90 26.53 13.23 3.22
C GLU A 90 25.26 12.80 2.45
N ILE A 91 24.69 13.78 1.74
CA ILE A 91 24.31 13.77 0.31
C ILE A 91 23.66 12.51 -0.28
N SER A 92 22.35 12.63 -0.52
CA SER A 92 21.58 12.24 -1.72
C SER A 92 22.05 11.03 -2.56
N LYS A 93 21.26 9.94 -2.57
CA LYS A 93 20.86 9.22 -3.80
C LYS A 93 19.45 8.60 -3.67
N SER A 94 18.54 9.09 -4.49
CA SER A 94 17.21 8.56 -4.76
C SER A 94 17.32 7.20 -5.47
N ASN A 95 16.91 6.12 -4.80
CA ASN A 95 16.75 4.81 -5.43
C ASN A 95 15.32 4.67 -5.97
N HIS A 96 15.10 5.12 -7.21
CA HIS A 96 14.01 4.62 -8.04
C HIS A 96 14.24 3.13 -8.26
N ARG A 97 13.47 2.28 -7.56
CA ARG A 97 13.38 0.86 -7.92
C ARG A 97 12.67 0.77 -9.27
N LYS A 98 13.41 0.28 -10.27
CA LYS A 98 12.91 -0.11 -11.59
C LYS A 98 11.67 -1.00 -11.42
N PHE A 99 10.53 -0.50 -11.87
CA PHE A 99 9.42 -1.35 -12.28
C PHE A 99 9.92 -2.25 -13.42
N GLY A 100 9.43 -3.49 -13.43
CA GLY A 100 9.91 -4.55 -14.31
C GLY A 100 9.89 -4.17 -15.78
N ASN A 101 10.71 -4.89 -16.54
CA ASN A 101 10.70 -4.88 -18.00
C ASN A 101 9.29 -5.16 -18.52
N PHE A 102 8.53 -4.10 -18.75
CA PHE A 102 7.38 -4.11 -19.63
C PHE A 102 7.96 -3.72 -20.99
N ASP A 103 8.28 -4.72 -21.81
CA ASP A 103 8.52 -4.50 -23.23
C ASP A 103 7.26 -3.87 -23.81
N LEU A 104 7.35 -2.57 -24.06
CA LEU A 104 6.35 -1.83 -24.80
C LEU A 104 6.33 -2.42 -26.22
N PRO A 105 5.23 -3.02 -26.70
CA PRO A 105 5.18 -3.47 -28.08
C PRO A 105 5.42 -2.26 -28.97
N GLU A 106 6.42 -2.36 -29.85
CA GLU A 106 6.81 -1.30 -30.77
C GLU A 106 5.56 -0.68 -31.41
N THR A 107 5.42 0.64 -31.28
CA THR A 107 4.42 1.38 -32.02
C THR A 107 4.75 1.22 -33.50
N LYS A 108 4.04 0.33 -34.19
CA LYS A 108 4.03 0.28 -35.65
C LYS A 108 3.50 1.63 -36.13
N THR A 109 4.41 2.56 -36.38
CA THR A 109 4.12 3.77 -37.13
C THR A 109 3.76 3.31 -38.54
N PHE A 110 2.47 3.36 -38.85
CA PHE A 110 1.98 3.12 -40.19
C PHE A 110 2.56 4.23 -41.07
N LYS A 111 3.64 3.94 -41.80
CA LYS A 111 4.17 4.86 -42.80
C LYS A 111 3.15 4.93 -43.91
N HIS A 112 2.37 6.01 -43.94
CA HIS A 112 1.54 6.36 -45.08
C HIS A 112 2.48 6.51 -46.28
N ASN A 113 2.37 5.59 -47.24
CA ASN A 113 3.06 5.69 -48.51
C ASN A 113 2.19 6.58 -49.42
N PRO A 114 2.58 7.82 -49.77
CA PRO A 114 1.70 8.77 -50.46
C PRO A 114 1.64 8.50 -51.98
N GLN A 115 1.71 7.24 -52.42
CA GLN A 115 1.97 6.92 -53.83
C GLN A 115 1.03 5.85 -54.40
N SER A 116 -0.25 5.89 -54.03
CA SER A 116 -1.26 5.01 -54.65
C SER A 116 -2.63 5.69 -54.87
N ASP A 117 -2.65 6.97 -55.24
CA ASP A 117 -3.91 7.69 -55.54
C ASP A 117 -4.00 8.25 -56.98
N ASN A 118 -3.01 7.98 -57.85
CA ASN A 118 -3.00 8.50 -59.22
C ASN A 118 -3.37 7.48 -60.32
N GLU A 119 -3.76 6.25 -59.98
CA GLU A 119 -4.16 5.24 -60.98
C GLU A 119 -5.68 4.94 -61.01
N LEU A 120 -6.51 5.81 -60.42
CA LEU A 120 -7.98 5.61 -60.41
C LEU A 120 -8.77 6.50 -61.39
N PHE A 121 -8.12 7.43 -62.11
CA PHE A 121 -8.79 8.39 -63.01
C PHE A 121 -8.13 8.61 -64.37
N THR A 122 -7.46 7.59 -64.94
CA THR A 122 -7.00 7.64 -66.35
C THR A 122 -7.33 6.36 -67.09
N LYS A 123 -8.62 6.16 -67.36
CA LYS A 123 -9.08 5.44 -68.55
C LYS A 123 -10.20 6.26 -69.18
N GLU A 124 -9.82 7.07 -70.16
CA GLU A 124 -10.70 7.47 -71.27
C GLU A 124 -10.77 6.32 -72.29
#